data_AF-A0A146LH57-F1
#
_entry.id   AF-A0A146LH57-F1
#
_cell.length_a   1.000
_cell.length_b   1.000
_cell.length_c   1.000
_cell.angle_alpha   90.00
_cell.angle_beta   90.00
_cell.angle_gamma   90.00
#
_symmetry.space_group_name_H-M   'P 1'
#
loop_
_entity.id
_entity.type
_entity.pdbx_description
1 polymer ?
#
loop_
_entity_poly.entity_id
_entity_poly.type
_entity_poly.pdbx_seq_one_letter_code
_entity_poly.pdbx_strand_id
1 'polypeptide(L)'
;MPPGIDQVEAAQQCYIKADEWRRNVRSEEAVSKFAKAEKKYFTISTQHVLHASGLGKPEYLIWATEPTRLITVLYNDPAVIDYIKNNTANINQAVEKIIALHELDPVKIILELLTQWLHPEAALQATLNDSSLHCSDESDEDNITRACYMLLGNKNSAEIEKYLVGQAFPKNQDDTSKSHGVRLRALRILMAITTEQQLETITARDIRTIRSYLQVLDFLNELEKFGLVYTVSGFHSQRKEAILDTILHHKHPPAVRLALKMCRAYAIKDARVISKVLKLMMQLDMMDELKDALVDIPTTRVEVDVMKSCWNAVMSRAILKADGGTQDGTEVKKVKDLLYSCPNVNLLDLEPVMSFFVKVNDTTVTSFLNRN
;
A
#
# COMPACT_ATOMS: atom_id res chain seq x y z
N MET A 1 33.93 -16.51 10.50
CA MET A 1 34.01 -16.90 9.08
C MET A 1 32.71 -17.61 8.72
N PRO A 2 32.10 -17.33 7.56
CA PRO A 2 30.90 -18.01 7.11
C PRO A 2 31.17 -19.52 6.95
N PRO A 3 30.19 -20.40 7.19
CA PRO A 3 30.39 -21.82 6.94
C PRO A 3 30.65 -22.08 5.46
N GLY A 4 31.83 -22.62 5.17
CA GLY A 4 32.20 -23.06 3.82
C GLY A 4 31.47 -24.35 3.43
N ILE A 5 31.47 -24.66 2.13
CA ILE A 5 30.83 -25.88 1.60
C ILE A 5 31.40 -27.14 2.27
N ASP A 6 32.70 -27.17 2.54
CA ASP A 6 33.37 -28.27 3.25
C ASP A 6 32.81 -28.50 4.66
N GLN A 7 32.41 -27.43 5.36
CA GLN A 7 31.82 -27.53 6.70
C GLN A 7 30.40 -28.09 6.64
N VAL A 8 29.64 -27.73 5.59
CA VAL A 8 28.30 -28.28 5.34
C VAL A 8 28.40 -29.77 5.04
N GLU A 9 29.29 -30.18 4.14
CA GLU A 9 29.51 -31.59 3.80
C GLU A 9 29.95 -32.42 5.00
N ALA A 10 30.92 -31.91 5.78
CA ALA A 10 31.36 -32.60 6.99
C ALA A 10 30.21 -32.78 8.00
N ALA A 11 29.38 -31.75 8.20
CA ALA A 11 28.22 -31.83 9.08
C ALA A 11 27.15 -32.81 8.57
N GLN A 12 26.93 -32.85 7.25
CA GLN A 12 26.02 -33.80 6.60
C GLN A 12 26.47 -35.24 6.82
N GLN A 13 27.76 -35.53 6.64
CA GLN A 13 28.32 -36.86 6.88
C GLN A 13 28.19 -37.28 8.34
N CYS A 14 28.39 -36.35 9.29
CA CYS A 14 28.16 -36.61 10.70
C CYS A 14 26.68 -36.94 11.00
N TYR A 15 25.75 -36.21 10.38
CA TYR A 15 24.32 -36.44 10.51
C TYR A 15 23.92 -37.84 10.01
N ILE A 16 24.35 -38.22 8.80
CA ILE A 16 24.06 -39.54 8.20
C ILE A 16 24.58 -40.66 9.10
N LYS A 17 25.85 -40.60 9.52
CA LYS A 17 26.45 -41.63 10.38
C LYS A 17 25.79 -41.72 11.75
N ALA A 18 25.39 -40.59 12.33
CA ALA A 18 24.69 -40.58 13.62
C ALA A 18 23.30 -41.22 13.52
N ASP A 19 22.62 -41.04 12.38
CA ASP A 19 21.31 -41.63 12.11
C ASP A 19 21.40 -43.16 11.91
N GLU A 20 22.39 -43.62 11.15
CA GLU A 20 22.74 -45.05 11.02
C GLU A 20 23.03 -45.69 12.39
N TRP A 21 23.85 -45.03 13.21
CA TRP A 21 24.19 -45.52 14.54
C TRP A 21 22.96 -45.61 15.46
N ARG A 22 22.09 -44.58 15.46
CA ARG A 22 20.84 -44.58 16.22
C ARG A 22 19.92 -45.73 15.82
N ARG A 23 19.78 -46.01 14.52
CA ARG A 23 18.93 -47.11 14.02
C ARG A 23 19.44 -48.49 14.45
N ASN A 24 20.75 -48.67 14.49
CA ASN A 24 21.39 -49.95 14.79
C ASN A 24 21.46 -50.24 16.30
N VAL A 25 21.83 -49.25 17.12
CA VAL A 25 22.14 -49.46 18.56
C VAL A 25 20.96 -49.11 19.48
N ARG A 26 20.07 -48.21 19.07
CA ARG A 26 18.85 -47.81 19.81
C ARG A 26 19.07 -47.46 21.30
N SER A 27 20.22 -46.89 21.64
CA SER A 27 20.52 -46.39 23.00
C SER A 27 20.14 -44.91 23.17
N GLU A 28 19.92 -44.47 24.41
CA GLU A 28 19.67 -43.06 24.73
C GLU A 28 20.84 -42.16 24.29
N GLU A 29 22.08 -42.66 24.40
CA GLU A 29 23.26 -41.94 23.94
C GLU A 29 23.24 -41.72 22.41
N ALA A 30 22.87 -42.75 21.64
CA ALA A 30 22.79 -42.64 20.19
C ALA A 30 21.69 -41.66 19.76
N VAL A 31 20.55 -41.64 20.45
CA VAL A 31 19.48 -40.65 20.22
C VAL A 31 19.96 -39.23 20.53
N SER A 32 20.65 -39.02 21.66
CA SER A 32 21.18 -37.70 22.05
C SER A 32 22.22 -37.18 21.06
N LYS A 33 23.13 -38.03 20.60
CA LYS A 33 24.19 -37.67 19.65
C LYS A 33 23.63 -37.40 18.25
N PHE A 34 22.63 -38.16 17.81
CA PHE A 34 21.86 -37.87 16.60
C PHE A 34 21.23 -36.47 16.66
N ALA A 35 20.51 -36.13 17.73
CA ALA A 35 19.89 -34.81 17.88
C ALA A 35 20.91 -33.66 17.83
N LYS A 36 22.12 -33.86 18.40
CA LYS A 36 23.22 -32.88 18.31
C LYS A 36 23.77 -32.74 16.89
N ALA A 37 23.95 -33.85 16.18
CA ALA A 37 24.45 -33.86 14.80
C ALA A 37 23.42 -33.23 13.84
N GLU A 38 22.15 -33.56 14.01
CA GLU A 38 21.00 -33.00 13.28
C GLU A 38 20.91 -31.49 13.45
N LYS A 39 20.84 -31.00 14.70
CA LYS A 39 20.82 -29.57 14.99
C LYS A 39 22.01 -28.85 14.36
N LYS A 40 23.21 -29.43 14.46
CA LYS A 40 24.43 -28.83 13.92
C LYS A 40 24.40 -28.77 12.39
N TYR A 41 24.01 -29.86 11.73
CA TYR A 41 23.88 -29.91 10.27
C TYR A 41 22.90 -28.84 9.78
N PHE A 42 21.67 -28.83 10.28
CA PHE A 42 20.66 -27.87 9.84
C PHE A 42 21.04 -26.42 10.11
N THR A 43 21.66 -26.13 11.26
CA THR A 43 22.12 -24.77 11.59
C THR A 43 23.19 -24.32 10.60
N ILE A 44 24.23 -25.14 10.39
CA ILE A 44 25.36 -24.81 9.51
C ILE A 44 24.88 -24.66 8.06
N SER A 45 24.03 -25.56 7.58
CA SER A 45 23.46 -25.53 6.23
C SER A 45 22.60 -24.28 6.02
N THR A 46 21.77 -23.90 6.99
CA THR A 46 20.94 -22.69 6.92
C THR A 46 21.81 -21.43 6.87
N GLN A 47 22.82 -21.34 7.73
CA GLN A 47 23.78 -20.22 7.72
C GLN A 47 24.53 -20.14 6.38
N HIS A 48 24.92 -21.28 5.81
CA HIS A 48 25.55 -21.33 4.49
C HIS A 48 24.62 -20.79 3.40
N VAL A 49 23.34 -21.22 3.37
CA VAL A 49 22.33 -20.72 2.42
C VAL A 49 22.17 -19.20 2.53
N LEU A 50 22.11 -18.67 3.75
CA LEU A 50 22.01 -17.23 4.00
C LEU A 50 23.24 -16.49 3.45
N HIS A 51 24.45 -16.94 3.78
CA HIS A 51 25.68 -16.31 3.27
C HIS A 51 25.80 -16.40 1.75
N ALA A 52 25.51 -17.56 1.15
CA ALA A 52 25.57 -17.76 -0.29
C ALA A 52 24.56 -16.89 -1.06
N SER A 53 23.46 -16.49 -0.40
CA SER A 53 22.42 -15.65 -1.00
C SER A 53 22.59 -14.15 -0.68
N GLY A 54 23.71 -13.75 -0.06
CA GLY A 54 23.94 -12.35 0.35
C GLY A 54 23.14 -11.90 1.59
N LEU A 55 22.47 -12.84 2.27
CA LEU A 55 21.65 -12.64 3.47
C LEU A 55 22.40 -13.09 4.74
N GLY A 56 23.72 -13.06 4.74
CA GLY A 56 24.56 -13.45 5.88
C GLY A 56 24.61 -12.43 7.03
N LYS A 57 23.52 -11.69 7.29
CA LYS A 57 23.46 -10.63 8.30
C LYS A 57 23.23 -11.23 9.70
N PRO A 58 23.82 -10.67 10.78
CA PRO A 58 23.61 -11.16 12.14
C PRO A 58 22.13 -11.30 12.54
N GLU A 59 21.31 -10.36 12.11
CA GLU A 59 19.86 -10.30 12.35
C GLU A 59 19.08 -11.52 11.83
N TYR A 60 19.60 -12.17 10.78
CA TYR A 60 19.01 -13.40 10.23
C TYR A 60 19.68 -14.65 10.80
N LEU A 61 21.00 -14.60 11.01
CA LEU A 61 21.77 -15.76 11.49
C LEU A 61 21.34 -16.23 12.88
N ILE A 62 20.80 -15.34 13.73
CA ILE A 62 20.24 -15.71 15.04
C ILE A 62 19.04 -16.67 14.92
N TRP A 63 18.32 -16.65 13.79
CA TRP A 63 17.14 -17.50 13.54
C TRP A 63 17.48 -18.79 12.79
N ALA A 64 18.76 -19.10 12.56
CA ALA A 64 19.17 -20.28 11.79
C ALA A 64 18.71 -21.63 12.41
N THR A 65 18.34 -21.65 13.68
CA THR A 65 17.76 -22.82 14.37
C THR A 65 16.24 -22.86 14.36
N GLU A 66 15.57 -21.81 13.89
CA GLU A 66 14.11 -21.65 13.85
C GLU A 66 13.68 -21.27 12.41
N PRO A 67 13.65 -22.23 11.47
CA PRO A 67 13.56 -21.93 10.04
C PRO A 67 12.24 -21.24 9.65
N THR A 68 11.11 -21.59 10.28
CA THR A 68 9.83 -20.89 10.05
C THR A 68 9.92 -19.43 10.46
N ARG A 69 10.48 -19.14 11.64
CA ARG A 69 10.66 -17.77 12.13
C ARG A 69 11.65 -16.98 11.28
N LEU A 70 12.72 -17.63 10.83
CA LEU A 70 13.67 -17.04 9.89
C LEU A 70 12.97 -16.61 8.60
N ILE A 71 12.12 -17.45 8.02
CA ILE A 71 11.36 -17.12 6.79
C ILE A 71 10.45 -15.90 7.03
N THR A 72 9.75 -15.87 8.17
CA THR A 72 8.94 -14.71 8.56
C THR A 72 9.77 -13.43 8.65
N VAL A 73 10.95 -13.48 9.29
CA VAL A 73 11.84 -12.32 9.41
C VAL A 73 12.36 -11.87 8.04
N LEU A 74 12.73 -12.81 7.17
CA LEU A 74 13.21 -12.51 5.82
C LEU A 74 12.17 -11.78 4.96
N TYR A 75 10.90 -12.19 5.01
CA TYR A 75 9.84 -11.53 4.23
C TYR A 75 9.37 -10.19 4.82
N ASN A 76 9.55 -9.98 6.12
CA ASN A 76 9.22 -8.69 6.76
C ASN A 76 10.36 -7.67 6.67
N ASP A 77 11.55 -8.07 6.19
CA ASP A 77 12.68 -7.15 6.03
C ASP A 77 12.30 -5.95 5.13
N PRO A 78 12.61 -4.71 5.54
CA PRO A 78 12.30 -3.53 4.75
C PRO A 78 12.85 -3.55 3.32
N ALA A 79 13.95 -4.28 3.06
CA ALA A 79 14.50 -4.41 1.73
C ALA A 79 13.49 -5.06 0.76
N VAL A 80 12.54 -5.88 1.22
CA VAL A 80 11.49 -6.44 0.36
C VAL A 80 10.69 -5.33 -0.33
N ILE A 81 10.46 -4.21 0.35
CA ILE A 81 9.75 -3.04 -0.18
C ILE A 81 10.62 -2.33 -1.23
N ASP A 82 11.92 -2.19 -0.95
CA ASP A 82 12.88 -1.54 -1.86
C ASP A 82 13.27 -2.39 -3.07
N TYR A 83 13.02 -3.71 -3.02
CA TYR A 83 13.55 -4.68 -3.99
C TYR A 83 12.96 -4.61 -5.38
N ILE A 84 11.73 -4.12 -5.49
CA ILE A 84 11.10 -3.86 -6.78
C ILE A 84 11.96 -2.87 -7.61
N LYS A 85 12.87 -2.12 -6.97
CA LYS A 85 13.75 -1.14 -7.64
C LYS A 85 15.22 -1.59 -7.81
N ASN A 86 15.79 -2.40 -6.91
CA ASN A 86 17.26 -2.50 -6.78
C ASN A 86 17.92 -3.90 -6.92
N ASN A 87 17.16 -5.01 -6.99
CA ASN A 87 17.64 -6.35 -7.36
C ASN A 87 18.96 -6.87 -6.69
N THR A 88 19.10 -6.82 -5.36
CA THR A 88 20.43 -7.00 -4.70
C THR A 88 20.67 -8.32 -3.92
N ALA A 89 19.74 -9.29 -3.88
CA ALA A 89 19.82 -10.60 -3.16
C ALA A 89 18.44 -11.33 -3.14
N ASN A 90 18.34 -12.51 -3.74
CA ASN A 90 17.04 -13.14 -3.96
C ASN A 90 16.50 -13.86 -2.69
N ILE A 91 15.71 -13.15 -1.86
CA ILE A 91 15.07 -13.72 -0.65
C ILE A 91 14.22 -14.96 -1.00
N ASN A 92 13.49 -14.93 -2.12
CA ASN A 92 12.66 -16.06 -2.54
C ASN A 92 13.51 -17.32 -2.78
N GLN A 93 14.67 -17.20 -3.44
CA GLN A 93 15.58 -18.34 -3.64
C GLN A 93 16.19 -18.86 -2.33
N ALA A 94 16.52 -17.97 -1.39
CA ALA A 94 17.03 -18.39 -0.09
C ALA A 94 15.94 -19.14 0.70
N VAL A 95 14.71 -18.63 0.69
CA VAL A 95 13.55 -19.27 1.33
C VAL A 95 13.25 -20.62 0.70
N GLU A 96 13.27 -20.74 -0.63
CA GLU A 96 13.08 -22.03 -1.33
C GLU A 96 14.09 -23.09 -0.86
N LYS A 97 15.38 -22.72 -0.76
CA LYS A 97 16.43 -23.61 -0.26
C LYS A 97 16.23 -23.99 1.20
N ILE A 98 15.79 -23.06 2.05
CA ILE A 98 15.52 -23.31 3.47
C ILE A 98 14.31 -24.26 3.62
N ILE A 99 13.23 -24.03 2.87
CA ILE A 99 12.04 -24.89 2.88
C ILE A 99 12.41 -26.31 2.46
N ALA A 100 13.18 -26.46 1.38
CA ALA A 100 13.65 -27.77 0.92
C ALA A 100 14.59 -28.45 1.94
N LEU A 101 15.49 -27.69 2.57
CA LEU A 101 16.42 -28.21 3.57
C LEU A 101 15.69 -28.75 4.80
N HIS A 102 14.67 -28.05 5.29
CA HIS A 102 13.96 -28.40 6.52
C HIS A 102 12.64 -29.14 6.29
N GLU A 103 12.34 -29.53 5.06
CA GLU A 103 11.10 -30.22 4.65
C GLU A 103 9.82 -29.51 5.16
N LEU A 104 9.81 -28.18 5.08
CA LEU A 104 8.69 -27.37 5.56
C LEU A 104 7.53 -27.36 4.55
N ASP A 105 6.32 -27.11 5.04
CA ASP A 105 5.16 -26.85 4.19
C ASP A 105 5.15 -25.36 3.74
N PRO A 106 5.46 -25.06 2.46
CA PRO A 106 5.47 -23.68 1.97
C PRO A 106 4.08 -23.05 2.02
N VAL A 107 3.01 -23.81 1.78
CA VAL A 107 1.65 -23.27 1.69
C VAL A 107 1.20 -22.81 3.07
N LYS A 108 1.45 -23.60 4.11
CA LYS A 108 1.13 -23.22 5.49
C LYS A 108 1.82 -21.91 5.91
N ILE A 109 3.12 -21.78 5.65
CA ILE A 109 3.89 -20.57 6.00
C ILE A 109 3.35 -19.34 5.26
N ILE A 110 3.08 -19.50 3.96
CA ILE A 110 2.53 -18.41 3.14
C ILE A 110 1.15 -17.98 3.65
N LEU A 111 0.26 -18.93 3.99
CA LEU A 111 -1.07 -18.62 4.51
C LEU A 111 -1.01 -17.93 5.88
N GLU A 112 -0.07 -18.30 6.74
CA GLU A 112 0.17 -17.62 8.02
C GLU A 112 0.60 -16.15 7.81
N LEU A 113 1.58 -15.90 6.93
CA LEU A 113 2.04 -14.56 6.59
C LEU A 113 0.96 -13.72 5.92
N LEU A 114 0.21 -14.29 4.97
CA LEU A 114 -0.92 -13.60 4.33
C LEU A 114 -2.00 -13.25 5.36
N THR A 115 -2.28 -14.14 6.32
CA THR A 115 -3.26 -13.85 7.37
C THR A 115 -2.82 -12.64 8.19
N GLN A 116 -1.54 -12.57 8.56
CA GLN A 116 -0.97 -11.43 9.28
C GLN A 116 -1.07 -10.13 8.47
N TRP A 117 -0.58 -10.13 7.22
CA TRP A 117 -0.57 -8.93 6.38
C TRP A 117 -1.94 -8.47 5.91
N LEU A 118 -2.91 -9.39 5.83
CA LEU A 118 -4.32 -9.09 5.54
C LEU A 118 -5.12 -8.65 6.78
N HIS A 119 -4.64 -8.84 8.01
CA HIS A 119 -5.37 -8.48 9.23
C HIS A 119 -4.46 -7.73 10.23
N PRO A 120 -4.06 -6.47 9.95
CA PRO A 120 -3.10 -5.73 10.77
C PRO A 120 -3.70 -5.40 12.14
N GLU A 121 -5.01 -5.20 12.21
CA GLU A 121 -5.77 -5.00 13.44
C GLU A 121 -5.73 -6.22 14.37
N ALA A 122 -5.69 -7.45 13.81
CA ALA A 122 -5.51 -8.67 14.59
C ALA A 122 -4.07 -8.83 15.08
N ALA A 123 -3.09 -8.36 14.30
CA ALA A 123 -1.68 -8.31 14.71
C ALA A 123 -1.49 -7.36 15.90
N LEU A 124 -2.16 -6.19 15.91
CA LEU A 124 -2.16 -5.25 17.04
C LEU A 124 -2.68 -5.90 18.33
N GLN A 125 -3.73 -6.72 18.26
CA GLN A 125 -4.26 -7.44 19.43
C GLN A 125 -3.34 -8.58 19.90
N ALA A 126 -2.61 -9.22 18.99
CA ALA A 126 -1.63 -10.25 19.34
C ALA A 126 -0.36 -9.66 19.98
N THR A 127 0.11 -8.50 19.52
CA THR A 127 1.29 -7.81 20.07
C THR A 127 1.09 -7.21 21.47
N LEU A 128 -0.16 -7.01 21.90
CA LEU A 128 -0.44 -6.61 23.30
C LEU A 128 -0.08 -7.73 24.31
N ASN A 129 0.09 -8.97 23.85
CA ASN A 129 0.49 -10.11 24.66
C ASN A 129 1.97 -10.50 24.50
N ASP A 130 2.70 -9.95 23.53
CA ASP A 130 4.12 -10.26 23.29
C ASP A 130 4.92 -8.97 23.03
N SER A 131 5.52 -8.45 24.10
CA SER A 131 6.19 -7.14 24.17
C SER A 131 7.51 -7.02 23.40
N SER A 132 7.76 -7.79 22.33
CA SER A 132 9.06 -7.80 21.64
C SER A 132 9.06 -7.53 20.14
N LEU A 133 7.92 -7.25 19.51
CA LEU A 133 7.88 -6.86 18.10
C LEU A 133 7.54 -5.37 17.99
N HIS A 134 8.54 -4.59 17.57
CA HIS A 134 8.36 -3.21 17.16
C HIS A 134 7.28 -3.15 16.06
N CYS A 135 6.10 -2.67 16.43
CA CYS A 135 5.07 -2.28 15.47
C CYS A 135 5.57 -0.99 14.82
N SER A 136 6.32 -1.10 13.72
CA SER A 136 6.48 0.03 12.81
C SER A 136 5.10 0.45 12.32
N ASP A 137 4.91 1.75 12.06
CA ASP A 137 3.79 2.28 11.27
C ASP A 137 3.83 1.68 9.85
N GLU A 138 3.61 0.38 9.72
CA GLU A 138 3.62 -0.31 8.43
C GLU A 138 2.39 0.09 7.65
N SER A 139 2.60 0.63 6.45
CA SER A 139 1.48 0.98 5.59
C SER A 139 0.80 -0.28 5.06
N ASP A 140 -0.52 -0.22 4.86
CA ASP A 140 -1.27 -1.24 4.12
C ASP A 140 -0.59 -1.58 2.77
N GLU A 141 0.04 -0.59 2.14
CA GLU A 141 0.78 -0.74 0.87
C GLU A 141 2.06 -1.58 1.02
N ASP A 142 2.77 -1.47 2.14
CA ASP A 142 3.99 -2.26 2.39
C ASP A 142 3.64 -3.74 2.53
N ASN A 143 2.54 -4.01 3.24
CA ASN A 143 2.00 -5.37 3.43
C ASN A 143 1.50 -6.00 2.12
N ILE A 144 0.81 -5.22 1.27
CA ILE A 144 0.47 -5.67 -0.09
C ILE A 144 1.76 -5.97 -0.87
N THR A 145 2.75 -5.10 -0.80
CA THR A 145 4.02 -5.23 -1.55
C THR A 145 4.77 -6.50 -1.15
N ARG A 146 4.89 -6.78 0.16
CA ARG A 146 5.50 -8.01 0.69
C ARG A 146 4.75 -9.26 0.23
N ALA A 147 3.42 -9.25 0.33
CA ALA A 147 2.59 -10.36 -0.14
C ALA A 147 2.79 -10.62 -1.63
N CYS A 148 2.79 -9.58 -2.46
CA CYS A 148 3.05 -9.69 -3.89
C CYS A 148 4.45 -10.25 -4.17
N TYR A 149 5.48 -9.73 -3.51
CA TYR A 149 6.86 -10.20 -3.69
C TYR A 149 7.01 -11.70 -3.35
N MET A 150 6.44 -12.13 -2.23
CA MET A 150 6.44 -13.52 -1.79
C MET A 150 5.71 -14.42 -2.79
N LEU A 151 4.52 -14.03 -3.24
CA LEU A 151 3.70 -14.84 -4.14
C LEU A 151 4.24 -14.90 -5.56
N LEU A 152 4.91 -13.84 -6.04
CA LEU A 152 5.60 -13.86 -7.33
C LEU A 152 6.79 -14.81 -7.35
N GLY A 153 7.42 -15.06 -6.19
CA GLY A 153 8.45 -16.09 -6.02
C GLY A 153 7.91 -17.51 -5.86
N ASN A 154 6.67 -17.64 -5.38
CA ASN A 154 6.01 -18.91 -5.07
C ASN A 154 4.76 -19.10 -5.94
N LYS A 155 4.94 -19.11 -7.26
CA LYS A 155 3.82 -19.19 -8.20
C LYS A 155 3.13 -20.55 -8.12
N ASN A 156 1.80 -20.54 -8.26
CA ASN A 156 0.94 -21.70 -8.57
C ASN A 156 0.50 -22.59 -7.39
N SER A 157 -0.04 -22.01 -6.31
CA SER A 157 -0.87 -22.79 -5.36
C SER A 157 -2.34 -22.43 -5.51
N ALA A 158 -3.13 -23.38 -6.00
CA ALA A 158 -4.59 -23.25 -6.07
C ALA A 158 -5.22 -23.04 -4.68
N GLU A 159 -4.56 -23.47 -3.60
CA GLU A 159 -5.01 -23.24 -2.23
C GLU A 159 -4.83 -21.78 -1.82
N ILE A 160 -3.68 -21.17 -2.14
CA ILE A 160 -3.41 -19.76 -1.87
C ILE A 160 -4.39 -18.87 -2.66
N GLU A 161 -4.62 -19.19 -3.94
CA GLU A 161 -5.61 -18.49 -4.76
C GLU A 161 -7.01 -18.58 -4.15
N LYS A 162 -7.45 -19.78 -3.77
CA LYS A 162 -8.75 -19.98 -3.11
C LYS A 162 -8.86 -19.21 -1.79
N TYR A 163 -7.79 -19.18 -1.00
CA TYR A 163 -7.74 -18.39 0.23
C TYR A 163 -7.95 -16.91 -0.07
N LEU A 164 -7.15 -16.31 -0.97
CA LEU A 164 -7.26 -14.90 -1.33
C LEU A 164 -8.63 -14.56 -1.95
N VAL A 165 -9.16 -15.42 -2.82
CA VAL A 165 -10.52 -15.24 -3.39
C VAL A 165 -11.57 -15.29 -2.29
N GLY A 166 -11.44 -16.21 -1.33
CA GLY A 166 -12.32 -16.28 -0.17
C GLY A 166 -12.22 -15.07 0.76
N GLN A 167 -11.05 -14.41 0.84
CA GLN A 167 -10.88 -13.15 1.56
C GLN A 167 -11.50 -11.96 0.81
N ALA A 168 -11.26 -11.84 -0.50
CA ALA A 168 -11.79 -10.75 -1.31
C ALA A 168 -13.32 -10.82 -1.54
N PHE A 169 -13.83 -12.03 -1.79
CA PHE A 169 -15.21 -12.29 -2.18
C PHE A 169 -15.87 -13.28 -1.20
N PRO A 170 -16.39 -12.79 -0.06
CA PRO A 170 -17.14 -13.64 0.87
C PRO A 170 -18.40 -14.22 0.21
N LYS A 171 -18.89 -15.34 0.76
CA LYS A 171 -20.05 -16.08 0.22
C LYS A 171 -21.29 -15.18 0.09
N ASN A 172 -21.52 -14.34 1.09
CA ASN A 172 -22.48 -13.24 1.03
C ASN A 172 -21.70 -11.94 0.87
N GLN A 173 -22.04 -11.11 -0.11
CA GLN A 173 -21.32 -9.85 -0.35
C GLN A 173 -21.47 -8.85 0.81
N ASP A 174 -22.55 -8.97 1.58
CA ASP A 174 -22.83 -8.16 2.76
C ASP A 174 -22.35 -8.80 4.07
N ASP A 175 -21.55 -9.87 3.98
CA ASP A 175 -20.87 -10.45 5.13
C ASP A 175 -19.89 -9.44 5.73
N THR A 176 -20.11 -9.07 6.98
CA THR A 176 -19.31 -8.12 7.75
C THR A 176 -18.25 -8.80 8.62
N SER A 177 -18.12 -10.13 8.57
CA SER A 177 -17.08 -10.86 9.30
C SER A 177 -15.65 -10.51 8.87
N LYS A 178 -15.51 -9.95 7.67
CA LYS A 178 -14.23 -9.46 7.12
C LYS A 178 -14.38 -7.98 6.82
N SER A 179 -13.48 -7.16 7.36
CA SER A 179 -13.49 -5.72 7.08
C SER A 179 -13.28 -5.44 5.59
N HIS A 180 -13.75 -4.28 5.12
CA HIS A 180 -13.56 -3.91 3.72
C HIS A 180 -12.07 -3.75 3.40
N GLY A 181 -11.25 -3.33 4.36
CA GLY A 181 -9.80 -3.28 4.24
C GLY A 181 -9.15 -4.65 3.97
N VAL A 182 -9.58 -5.72 4.66
CA VAL A 182 -9.10 -7.10 4.39
C VAL A 182 -9.44 -7.51 2.96
N ARG A 183 -10.71 -7.31 2.57
CA ARG A 183 -11.22 -7.66 1.24
C ARG A 183 -10.48 -6.90 0.14
N LEU A 184 -10.25 -5.60 0.36
CA LEU A 184 -9.54 -4.70 -0.57
C LEU A 184 -8.11 -5.15 -0.79
N ARG A 185 -7.36 -5.43 0.29
CA ARG A 185 -5.96 -5.87 0.21
C ARG A 185 -5.83 -7.21 -0.48
N ALA A 186 -6.68 -8.18 -0.15
CA ALA A 186 -6.70 -9.48 -0.81
C ALA A 186 -6.95 -9.35 -2.32
N LEU A 187 -7.90 -8.48 -2.72
CA LEU A 187 -8.20 -8.26 -4.13
C LEU A 187 -7.05 -7.54 -4.86
N ARG A 188 -6.42 -6.54 -4.23
CA ARG A 188 -5.24 -5.85 -4.80
C ARG A 188 -4.08 -6.81 -5.02
N ILE A 189 -3.81 -7.71 -4.06
CA ILE A 189 -2.79 -8.75 -4.20
C ILE A 189 -3.10 -9.67 -5.38
N LEU A 190 -4.34 -10.20 -5.47
CA LEU A 190 -4.76 -11.03 -6.61
C LEU A 190 -4.55 -10.31 -7.94
N MET A 191 -4.97 -9.04 -8.04
CA MET A 191 -4.81 -8.24 -9.25
C MET A 191 -3.34 -7.97 -9.61
N ALA A 192 -2.46 -7.88 -8.63
CA ALA A 192 -1.03 -7.62 -8.85
C ALA A 192 -0.25 -8.86 -9.30
N ILE A 193 -0.64 -10.05 -8.83
CA ILE A 193 0.10 -11.30 -9.11
C ILE A 193 -0.47 -12.12 -10.28
N THR A 194 -1.63 -11.73 -10.83
CA THR A 194 -2.31 -12.45 -11.92
C THR A 194 -2.53 -11.57 -13.15
N THR A 195 -2.66 -12.21 -14.31
CA THR A 195 -3.17 -11.54 -15.52
C THR A 195 -4.69 -11.36 -15.44
N GLU A 196 -5.27 -10.44 -16.22
CA GLU A 196 -6.73 -10.25 -16.25
C GLU A 196 -7.48 -11.55 -16.56
N GLN A 197 -7.01 -12.34 -17.53
CA GLN A 197 -7.63 -13.61 -17.91
C GLN A 197 -7.59 -14.65 -16.78
N GLN A 198 -6.46 -14.75 -16.07
CA GLN A 198 -6.33 -15.64 -14.91
C GLN A 198 -7.24 -15.18 -13.78
N LEU A 199 -7.28 -13.87 -13.52
CA LEU A 199 -8.14 -13.29 -12.49
C LEU A 199 -9.62 -13.58 -12.75
N GLU A 200 -10.09 -13.44 -13.99
CA GLU A 200 -11.46 -13.79 -14.37
C GLU A 200 -11.74 -15.28 -14.16
N THR A 201 -10.76 -16.14 -14.46
CA THR A 201 -10.87 -17.59 -14.30
C THR A 201 -10.98 -18.00 -12.82
N ILE A 202 -10.07 -17.53 -11.96
CA ILE A 202 -10.02 -17.93 -10.55
C ILE A 202 -11.16 -17.31 -9.72
N THR A 203 -11.66 -16.13 -10.14
CA THR A 203 -12.77 -15.46 -9.46
C THR A 203 -14.13 -15.79 -10.05
N ALA A 204 -14.18 -16.39 -11.25
CA ALA A 204 -15.41 -16.60 -12.03
C ALA A 204 -16.24 -15.32 -12.24
N ARG A 205 -15.57 -14.19 -12.44
CA ARG A 205 -16.16 -12.84 -12.61
C ARG A 205 -15.42 -12.10 -13.71
N ASP A 206 -16.11 -11.26 -14.47
CA ASP A 206 -15.44 -10.46 -15.50
C ASP A 206 -14.65 -9.28 -14.90
N ILE A 207 -13.61 -8.84 -15.61
CA ILE A 207 -12.67 -7.82 -15.13
C ILE A 207 -13.35 -6.49 -14.83
N ARG A 208 -14.44 -6.14 -15.52
CA ARG A 208 -15.18 -4.89 -15.27
C ARG A 208 -15.91 -4.95 -13.94
N THR A 209 -16.57 -6.08 -13.65
CA THR A 209 -17.21 -6.32 -12.35
C THR A 209 -16.18 -6.29 -11.23
N ILE A 210 -15.01 -6.90 -11.42
CA ILE A 210 -13.93 -6.90 -10.43
C ILE A 210 -13.42 -5.47 -10.16
N ARG A 211 -13.17 -4.68 -11.21
CA ARG A 211 -12.72 -3.28 -11.08
C ARG A 211 -13.76 -2.40 -10.40
N SER A 212 -15.03 -2.55 -10.76
CA SER A 212 -16.13 -1.83 -10.10
C SER A 212 -16.21 -2.18 -8.62
N TYR A 213 -16.04 -3.46 -8.30
CA TYR A 213 -16.07 -3.94 -6.94
C TYR A 213 -14.87 -3.47 -6.11
N LEU A 214 -13.66 -3.45 -6.70
CA LEU A 214 -12.46 -2.87 -6.09
C LEU A 214 -12.69 -1.39 -5.72
N GLN A 215 -13.28 -0.61 -6.63
CA GLN A 215 -13.58 0.80 -6.37
C GLN A 215 -14.57 0.96 -5.21
N VAL A 216 -15.59 0.10 -5.13
CA VAL A 216 -16.55 0.11 -4.00
C VAL A 216 -15.85 -0.22 -2.69
N LEU A 217 -15.04 -1.29 -2.64
CA LEU A 217 -14.27 -1.66 -1.45
C LEU A 217 -13.33 -0.54 -1.00
N ASP A 218 -12.71 0.17 -1.94
CA ASP A 218 -11.82 1.30 -1.67
C ASP A 218 -12.56 2.45 -0.96
N PHE A 219 -13.78 2.78 -1.43
CA PHE A 219 -14.62 3.77 -0.73
C PHE A 219 -15.11 3.28 0.63
N LEU A 220 -15.53 2.01 0.74
CA LEU A 220 -16.01 1.44 2.00
C LEU A 220 -14.91 1.41 3.07
N ASN A 221 -13.70 0.99 2.70
CA ASN A 221 -12.53 1.00 3.59
C ASN A 221 -12.19 2.43 4.07
N GLU A 222 -12.26 3.42 3.19
CA GLU A 222 -12.05 4.82 3.59
C GLU A 222 -13.17 5.32 4.51
N LEU A 223 -14.44 5.00 4.22
CA LEU A 223 -15.59 5.35 5.05
C LEU A 223 -15.52 4.75 6.47
N GLU A 224 -15.04 3.51 6.59
CA GLU A 224 -14.83 2.84 7.88
C GLU A 224 -13.89 3.63 8.81
N LYS A 225 -12.87 4.30 8.25
CA LYS A 225 -11.94 5.16 9.02
C LYS A 225 -12.63 6.37 9.66
N PHE A 226 -13.81 6.74 9.18
CA PHE A 226 -14.66 7.80 9.76
C PHE A 226 -15.78 7.23 10.66
N GLY A 227 -15.79 5.92 10.90
CA GLY A 227 -16.85 5.22 11.63
C GLY A 227 -18.13 5.02 10.82
N LEU A 228 -18.08 5.22 9.49
CA LEU A 228 -19.23 5.07 8.61
C LEU A 228 -19.25 3.67 7.99
N VAL A 229 -19.90 2.73 8.69
CA VAL A 229 -19.94 1.32 8.27
C VAL A 229 -21.14 1.08 7.35
N TYR A 230 -20.86 0.66 6.12
CA TYR A 230 -21.86 0.28 5.14
C TYR A 230 -21.56 -1.12 4.61
N THR A 231 -22.61 -1.90 4.33
CA THR A 231 -22.47 -3.09 3.48
C THR A 231 -22.32 -2.67 2.02
N VAL A 232 -21.90 -3.61 1.16
CA VAL A 232 -21.78 -3.35 -0.29
C VAL A 232 -23.15 -2.97 -0.87
N SER A 233 -24.20 -3.71 -0.55
CA SER A 233 -25.56 -3.39 -0.99
C SER A 233 -26.10 -2.08 -0.40
N GLY A 234 -25.80 -1.80 0.87
CA GLY A 234 -26.17 -0.56 1.55
C GLY A 234 -25.52 0.66 0.88
N PHE A 235 -24.23 0.55 0.57
CA PHE A 235 -23.51 1.59 -0.14
C PHE A 235 -24.08 1.83 -1.55
N HIS A 236 -24.45 0.77 -2.29
CA HIS A 236 -25.08 0.93 -3.60
C HIS A 236 -26.46 1.60 -3.53
N SER A 237 -27.30 1.19 -2.59
CA SER A 237 -28.68 1.68 -2.45
C SER A 237 -28.78 3.11 -1.93
N GLN A 238 -27.77 3.61 -1.20
CA GLN A 238 -27.75 4.99 -0.74
C GLN A 238 -27.42 6.00 -1.86
N ARG A 239 -28.10 7.15 -1.81
CA ARG A 239 -27.73 8.33 -2.61
C ARG A 239 -26.34 8.81 -2.20
N LYS A 240 -25.44 8.94 -3.17
CA LYS A 240 -24.03 9.28 -2.91
C LYS A 240 -23.90 10.68 -2.32
N GLU A 241 -24.81 11.58 -2.68
CA GLU A 241 -24.93 12.93 -2.11
C GLU A 241 -25.21 12.90 -0.60
N ALA A 242 -26.02 11.94 -0.12
CA ALA A 242 -26.29 11.81 1.31
C ALA A 242 -25.06 11.32 2.08
N ILE A 243 -24.29 10.38 1.50
CA ILE A 243 -23.01 9.93 2.07
C ILE A 243 -22.02 11.09 2.11
N LEU A 244 -21.93 11.87 1.04
CA LEU A 244 -21.08 13.07 0.97
C LEU A 244 -21.42 14.07 2.05
N ASP A 245 -22.70 14.33 2.29
CA ASP A 245 -23.10 15.21 3.38
C ASP A 245 -22.58 14.70 4.72
N THR A 246 -22.77 13.42 5.04
CA THR A 246 -22.23 12.81 6.28
C THR A 246 -20.72 12.96 6.40
N ILE A 247 -19.95 12.62 5.35
CA ILE A 247 -18.48 12.78 5.34
C ILE A 247 -18.08 14.23 5.62
N LEU A 248 -18.73 15.19 4.95
CA LEU A 248 -18.38 16.61 5.05
C LEU A 248 -18.71 17.23 6.42
N HIS A 249 -19.49 16.56 7.29
CA HIS A 249 -19.69 17.01 8.67
C HIS A 249 -18.41 16.92 9.52
N HIS A 250 -17.48 16.02 9.19
CA HIS A 250 -16.23 15.86 9.93
C HIS A 250 -15.27 17.05 9.77
N LYS A 251 -15.39 17.84 8.67
CA LYS A 251 -14.65 19.09 8.43
C LYS A 251 -13.14 19.01 8.69
N HIS A 252 -12.47 17.96 8.22
CA HIS A 252 -11.02 17.84 8.25
C HIS A 252 -10.46 17.31 6.91
N PRO A 253 -9.16 17.52 6.60
CA PRO A 253 -8.65 17.31 5.24
C PRO A 253 -8.89 15.91 4.65
N PRO A 254 -8.62 14.79 5.36
CA PRO A 254 -8.98 13.44 4.86
C PRO A 254 -10.44 13.27 4.42
N ALA A 255 -11.40 13.81 5.19
CA ALA A 255 -12.83 13.71 4.84
C ALA A 255 -13.12 14.44 3.53
N VAL A 256 -12.56 15.64 3.37
CA VAL A 256 -12.76 16.46 2.18
C VAL A 256 -12.08 15.83 0.94
N ARG A 257 -10.92 15.20 1.10
CA ARG A 257 -10.27 14.41 0.03
C ARG A 257 -11.14 13.23 -0.41
N LEU A 258 -11.70 12.49 0.55
CA LEU A 258 -12.62 11.38 0.26
C LEU A 258 -13.87 11.89 -0.48
N ALA A 259 -14.45 12.99 -0.03
CA ALA A 259 -15.61 13.60 -0.67
C ALA A 259 -15.30 14.02 -2.13
N LEU A 260 -14.17 14.67 -2.37
CA LEU A 260 -13.73 15.03 -3.73
C LEU A 260 -13.54 13.79 -4.61
N LYS A 261 -12.90 12.74 -4.09
CA LYS A 261 -12.71 11.46 -4.78
C LYS A 261 -14.05 10.81 -5.15
N MET A 262 -15.04 10.84 -4.24
CA MET A 262 -16.39 10.36 -4.50
C MET A 262 -17.11 11.20 -5.55
N CYS A 263 -17.01 12.53 -5.49
CA CYS A 263 -17.59 13.44 -6.50
C CYS A 263 -17.13 13.09 -7.92
N ARG A 264 -15.83 12.80 -8.08
CA ARG A 264 -15.22 12.38 -9.34
C ARG A 264 -15.71 11.00 -9.78
N ALA A 265 -15.57 9.99 -8.90
CA ALA A 265 -15.87 8.60 -9.23
C ALA A 265 -17.35 8.36 -9.61
N TYR A 266 -18.28 9.04 -8.93
CA TYR A 266 -19.72 8.91 -9.17
C TYR A 266 -20.29 10.00 -10.07
N ALA A 267 -19.44 10.85 -10.66
CA ALA A 267 -19.83 11.95 -11.54
C ALA A 267 -20.98 12.79 -10.96
N ILE A 268 -20.87 13.17 -9.69
CA ILE A 268 -21.89 13.95 -8.97
C ILE A 268 -22.13 15.26 -9.72
N LYS A 269 -23.42 15.58 -9.94
CA LYS A 269 -23.83 16.75 -10.73
C LYS A 269 -24.35 17.91 -9.89
N ASP A 270 -24.64 17.68 -8.62
CA ASP A 270 -25.17 18.72 -7.75
C ASP A 270 -24.10 19.78 -7.46
N ALA A 271 -24.28 20.96 -8.04
CA ALA A 271 -23.37 22.08 -7.88
C ALA A 271 -23.22 22.55 -6.43
N ARG A 272 -24.24 22.36 -5.58
CA ARG A 272 -24.19 22.73 -4.16
C ARG A 272 -23.22 21.85 -3.39
N VAL A 273 -23.25 20.55 -3.66
CA VAL A 273 -22.35 19.57 -3.02
C VAL A 273 -20.91 19.84 -3.43
N ILE A 274 -20.65 20.03 -4.73
CA ILE A 274 -19.29 20.35 -5.22
C ILE A 274 -18.81 21.69 -4.65
N SER A 275 -19.67 22.72 -4.64
CA SER A 275 -19.34 24.02 -4.05
C SER A 275 -19.01 23.91 -2.56
N LYS A 276 -19.72 23.06 -1.80
CA LYS A 276 -19.44 22.79 -0.38
C LYS A 276 -18.07 22.13 -0.19
N VAL A 277 -17.69 21.17 -1.03
CA VAL A 277 -16.35 20.55 -1.03
C VAL A 277 -15.28 21.61 -1.25
N LEU A 278 -15.39 22.41 -2.30
CA LEU A 278 -14.37 23.43 -2.64
C LEU A 278 -14.24 24.53 -1.56
N LYS A 279 -15.37 24.97 -1.00
CA LYS A 279 -15.37 25.90 0.16
C LYS A 279 -14.61 25.31 1.35
N LEU A 280 -14.84 24.04 1.67
CA LEU A 280 -14.14 23.37 2.78
C LEU A 280 -12.64 23.19 2.50
N MET A 281 -12.25 22.85 1.27
CA MET A 281 -10.82 22.78 0.89
C MET A 281 -10.12 24.13 1.10
N MET A 282 -10.77 25.22 0.70
CA MET A 282 -10.27 26.57 0.91
C MET A 282 -10.18 26.92 2.41
N GLN A 283 -11.21 26.59 3.19
CA GLN A 283 -11.24 26.85 4.65
C GLN A 283 -10.19 26.05 5.42
N LEU A 284 -9.85 24.84 4.97
CA LEU A 284 -8.86 23.95 5.57
C LEU A 284 -7.45 24.14 4.98
N ASP A 285 -7.26 25.16 4.17
CA ASP A 285 -5.97 25.51 3.55
C ASP A 285 -5.34 24.41 2.67
N MET A 286 -6.17 23.59 2.02
CA MET A 286 -5.75 22.50 1.13
C MET A 286 -5.47 23.02 -0.30
N MET A 287 -4.55 23.98 -0.43
CA MET A 287 -4.39 24.79 -1.65
C MET A 287 -3.89 24.00 -2.86
N ASP A 288 -3.01 23.02 -2.65
CA ASP A 288 -2.49 22.18 -3.73
C ASP A 288 -3.58 21.26 -4.27
N GLU A 289 -4.32 20.57 -3.40
CA GLU A 289 -5.46 19.75 -3.82
C GLU A 289 -6.59 20.59 -4.42
N LEU A 290 -6.81 21.81 -3.90
CA LEU A 290 -7.83 22.73 -4.43
C LEU A 290 -7.48 23.16 -5.84
N LYS A 291 -6.21 23.49 -6.12
CA LYS A 291 -5.74 23.79 -7.47
C LYS A 291 -6.05 22.64 -8.43
N ASP A 292 -5.70 21.42 -8.05
CA ASP A 292 -5.95 20.23 -8.88
C ASP A 292 -7.46 19.99 -9.11
N ALA A 293 -8.28 20.26 -8.10
CA ALA A 293 -9.73 20.17 -8.22
C ALA A 293 -10.31 21.23 -9.18
N LEU A 294 -9.82 22.46 -9.15
CA LEU A 294 -10.31 23.55 -9.99
C LEU A 294 -9.99 23.36 -11.48
N VAL A 295 -8.86 22.73 -11.80
CA VAL A 295 -8.48 22.40 -13.19
C VAL A 295 -9.35 21.27 -13.75
N ASP A 296 -9.69 20.28 -12.92
CA ASP A 296 -10.42 19.09 -13.31
C ASP A 296 -11.95 19.31 -13.37
N ILE A 297 -12.50 20.13 -12.47
CA ILE A 297 -13.96 20.33 -12.37
C ILE A 297 -14.42 21.40 -13.37
N PRO A 298 -15.37 21.07 -14.28
CA PRO A 298 -15.94 22.06 -15.18
C PRO A 298 -16.59 23.22 -14.42
N THR A 299 -16.34 24.45 -14.85
CA THR A 299 -16.88 25.68 -14.23
C THR A 299 -18.41 25.69 -14.15
N THR A 300 -19.09 25.02 -15.09
CA THR A 300 -20.56 24.88 -15.11
C THR A 300 -21.13 24.02 -13.99
N ARG A 301 -20.29 23.27 -13.26
CA ARG A 301 -20.70 22.39 -12.14
C ARG A 301 -20.51 23.02 -10.77
N VAL A 302 -20.15 24.30 -10.70
CA VAL A 302 -19.88 25.01 -9.45
C VAL A 302 -20.58 26.37 -9.48
N GLU A 303 -21.01 26.86 -8.33
CA GLU A 303 -21.50 28.22 -8.18
C GLU A 303 -20.40 29.23 -8.59
N VAL A 304 -20.73 30.20 -9.46
CA VAL A 304 -19.74 31.13 -10.06
C VAL A 304 -18.95 31.88 -8.98
N ASP A 305 -19.60 32.34 -7.92
CA ASP A 305 -18.95 33.08 -6.84
C ASP A 305 -17.97 32.21 -6.05
N VAL A 306 -18.27 30.92 -5.93
CA VAL A 306 -17.41 29.94 -5.26
C VAL A 306 -16.19 29.65 -6.10
N MET A 307 -16.40 29.45 -7.40
CA MET A 307 -15.33 29.28 -8.37
C MET A 307 -14.37 30.48 -8.36
N LYS A 308 -14.90 31.71 -8.38
CA LYS A 308 -14.12 32.95 -8.23
C LYS A 308 -13.33 32.97 -6.93
N SER A 309 -13.99 32.68 -5.81
CA SER A 309 -13.36 32.70 -4.48
C SER A 309 -12.20 31.70 -4.39
N CYS A 310 -12.39 30.48 -4.90
CA CYS A 310 -11.37 29.44 -4.88
C CYS A 310 -10.18 29.76 -5.80
N TRP A 311 -10.41 30.21 -7.04
CA TRP A 311 -9.31 30.63 -7.93
C TRP A 311 -8.50 31.77 -7.33
N ASN A 312 -9.17 32.78 -6.75
CA ASN A 312 -8.50 33.88 -6.08
C ASN A 312 -7.73 33.46 -4.83
N ALA A 313 -8.25 32.52 -4.05
CA ALA A 313 -7.55 32.00 -2.87
C ALA A 313 -6.24 31.29 -3.25
N VAL A 314 -6.28 30.40 -4.26
CA VAL A 314 -5.08 29.70 -4.74
C VAL A 314 -4.08 30.69 -5.35
N MET A 315 -4.56 31.64 -6.16
CA MET A 315 -3.72 32.69 -6.77
C MET A 315 -3.05 33.57 -5.71
N SER A 316 -3.82 34.07 -4.75
CA SER A 316 -3.30 34.91 -3.67
C SER A 316 -2.26 34.17 -2.83
N ARG A 317 -2.48 32.88 -2.54
CA ARG A 317 -1.49 32.07 -1.81
C ARG A 317 -0.21 31.88 -2.61
N ALA A 318 -0.30 31.66 -3.92
CA ALA A 318 0.86 31.52 -4.79
C ALA A 318 1.68 32.83 -4.85
N ILE A 319 1.00 33.98 -5.01
CA ILE A 319 1.64 35.31 -4.99
C ILE A 319 2.34 35.55 -3.65
N LEU A 320 1.66 35.28 -2.53
CA LEU A 320 2.24 35.49 -1.20
C LEU A 320 3.50 34.64 -0.97
N LYS A 321 3.52 33.38 -1.44
CA LYS A 321 4.72 32.54 -1.40
C LYS A 321 5.85 33.11 -2.25
N ALA A 322 5.55 33.58 -3.46
CA ALA A 322 6.54 34.16 -4.36
C ALA A 322 7.11 35.50 -3.84
N ASP A 323 6.28 36.29 -3.15
CA ASP A 323 6.69 37.58 -2.55
C ASP A 323 7.54 37.41 -1.28
N GLY A 324 7.35 36.32 -0.53
CA GLY A 324 8.07 36.05 0.72
C GLY A 324 9.34 35.21 0.59
N GLY A 325 9.62 34.64 -0.59
CA GLY A 325 10.81 33.84 -0.86
C GLY A 325 12.02 34.66 -1.35
N THR A 326 13.21 34.06 -1.36
CA THR A 326 14.28 34.52 -2.28
C THR A 326 13.68 34.52 -3.69
N GLN A 327 13.94 35.57 -4.49
CA GLN A 327 13.46 35.75 -5.87
C GLN A 327 13.96 34.64 -6.80
N ASP A 328 13.55 33.41 -6.54
CA ASP A 328 13.83 32.25 -7.35
C ASP A 328 12.78 32.21 -8.45
N GLY A 329 13.23 32.09 -9.71
CA GLY A 329 12.33 32.12 -10.88
C GLY A 329 11.29 31.00 -10.89
N THR A 330 11.46 30.00 -10.01
CA THR A 330 10.58 28.85 -9.81
C THR A 330 9.20 29.25 -9.27
N GLU A 331 9.11 30.11 -8.24
CA GLU A 331 7.84 30.51 -7.64
C GLU A 331 7.06 31.47 -8.54
N VAL A 332 7.74 32.40 -9.21
CA VAL A 332 7.12 33.27 -10.23
C VAL A 332 6.54 32.44 -11.38
N LYS A 333 7.27 31.39 -11.81
CA LYS A 333 6.77 30.45 -12.82
C LYS A 333 5.50 29.74 -12.35
N LYS A 334 5.41 29.31 -11.09
CA LYS A 334 4.19 28.67 -10.56
C LYS A 334 2.97 29.59 -10.58
N VAL A 335 3.13 30.88 -10.26
CA VAL A 335 2.06 31.88 -10.36
C VAL A 335 1.57 32.01 -11.80
N LYS A 336 2.52 32.04 -12.75
CA LYS A 336 2.23 32.13 -14.18
C LYS A 336 1.54 30.88 -14.72
N ASP A 337 2.01 29.69 -14.36
CA ASP A 337 1.40 28.41 -14.74
C ASP A 337 -0.04 28.33 -14.19
N LEU A 338 -0.30 28.84 -12.99
CA LEU A 338 -1.64 28.90 -12.41
C LEU A 338 -2.55 29.85 -13.20
N LEU A 339 -2.05 31.02 -13.59
CA LEU A 339 -2.81 31.97 -14.42
C LEU A 339 -3.24 31.31 -15.74
N TYR A 340 -2.32 30.62 -16.42
CA TYR A 340 -2.62 29.91 -17.66
C TYR A 340 -3.51 28.68 -17.49
N SER A 341 -3.55 28.10 -16.28
CA SER A 341 -4.46 26.99 -15.97
C SER A 341 -5.90 27.45 -15.68
N CYS A 342 -6.12 28.75 -15.45
CA CYS A 342 -7.44 29.27 -15.18
C CYS A 342 -8.29 29.26 -16.46
N PRO A 343 -9.47 28.60 -16.46
CA PRO A 343 -10.28 28.44 -17.68
C PRO A 343 -10.89 29.76 -18.18
N ASN A 344 -11.02 30.75 -17.31
CA ASN A 344 -11.51 32.08 -17.66
C ASN A 344 -10.89 33.11 -16.72
N VAL A 345 -10.18 34.08 -17.30
CA VAL A 345 -9.49 35.15 -16.60
C VAL A 345 -10.45 35.99 -15.72
N ASN A 346 -11.74 36.09 -16.09
CA ASN A 346 -12.78 36.76 -15.31
C ASN A 346 -13.12 36.07 -13.97
N LEU A 347 -12.56 34.89 -13.72
CA LEU A 347 -12.65 34.22 -12.42
C LEU A 347 -11.63 34.76 -11.42
N LEU A 348 -10.63 35.50 -11.88
CA LEU A 348 -9.57 36.08 -11.08
C LEU A 348 -9.82 37.57 -10.83
N ASP A 349 -9.39 38.02 -9.66
CA ASP A 349 -9.14 39.41 -9.37
C ASP A 349 -7.80 39.79 -9.99
N LEU A 350 -7.86 40.61 -11.03
CA LEU A 350 -6.71 40.95 -11.86
C LEU A 350 -5.80 41.99 -11.21
N GLU A 351 -6.29 42.80 -10.27
CA GLU A 351 -5.49 43.87 -9.68
C GLU A 351 -4.29 43.32 -8.87
N PRO A 352 -4.47 42.35 -7.96
CA PRO A 352 -3.34 41.71 -7.25
C PRO A 352 -2.39 40.97 -8.20
N VAL A 353 -2.92 40.33 -9.24
CA VAL A 353 -2.12 39.57 -10.21
C VAL A 353 -1.24 40.50 -11.05
N MET A 354 -1.80 41.60 -11.54
CA MET A 354 -1.09 42.59 -12.34
C MET A 354 -0.02 43.30 -11.52
N SER A 355 -0.34 43.72 -10.30
CA SER A 355 0.63 44.38 -9.42
C SER A 355 1.82 43.48 -9.09
N PHE A 356 1.59 42.18 -8.88
CA PHE A 356 2.67 41.19 -8.71
C PHE A 356 3.58 41.11 -9.95
N PHE A 357 3.03 40.92 -11.15
CA PHE A 357 3.85 40.77 -12.37
C PHE A 357 4.59 42.05 -12.77
N VAL A 358 4.03 43.23 -12.47
CA VAL A 358 4.75 44.51 -12.60
C VAL A 358 5.94 44.55 -11.64
N LYS A 359 5.77 44.15 -10.38
CA LYS A 359 6.84 44.13 -9.37
C LYS A 359 8.00 43.21 -9.76
N VAL A 360 7.72 42.05 -10.37
CA VAL A 360 8.76 41.10 -10.81
C VAL A 360 9.29 41.36 -12.23
N ASN A 361 8.88 42.47 -12.89
CA ASN A 361 9.28 42.85 -14.24
C ASN A 361 9.02 41.77 -15.33
N ASP A 362 7.97 40.95 -15.22
CA ASP A 362 7.59 40.00 -16.28
C ASP A 362 6.50 40.61 -17.19
N THR A 363 6.93 41.17 -18.32
CA THR A 363 6.04 41.83 -19.31
C THR A 363 5.25 40.86 -20.18
N THR A 364 5.55 39.55 -20.13
CA THR A 364 4.87 38.57 -21.01
C THR A 364 3.42 38.33 -20.57
N VAL A 365 3.12 38.45 -19.27
CA VAL A 365 1.78 38.25 -18.71
C VAL A 365 0.84 39.40 -19.06
N THR A 366 1.33 40.63 -19.09
CA THR A 366 0.56 41.82 -19.48
C THR A 366 0.01 41.69 -20.90
N SER A 367 0.78 41.08 -21.80
CA SER A 367 0.34 40.81 -23.18
C SER A 367 -0.73 39.73 -23.28
N PHE A 368 -0.73 38.75 -22.37
CA PHE A 368 -1.72 37.68 -22.30
C PHE A 368 -3.07 38.18 -21.76
N LEU A 369 -3.03 39.00 -20.71
CA LEU A 369 -4.22 39.57 -20.08
C LEU A 369 -4.91 40.65 -20.92
N ASN A 370 -4.18 41.31 -21.82
CA ASN A 370 -4.78 42.26 -22.76
C ASN A 370 -5.46 41.57 -23.97
N ARG A 371 -5.27 40.25 -24.16
CA ARG A 371 -5.79 39.48 -25.30
C ARG A 371 -7.00 38.61 -24.96
N ASN A 372 -7.25 38.36 -23.67
CA ASN A 372 -8.35 37.55 -23.14
C ASN A 372 -9.17 38.39 -22.17
#